data_AF-A0A2G6JHM0-F1
#
_entry.id   AF-A0A2G6JHM0-F1
#
_cell.length_a   1.000
_cell.length_b   1.000
_cell.length_c   1.000
_cell.angle_alpha   90.00
_cell.angle_beta   90.00
_cell.angle_gamma   90.00
#
_symmetry.space_group_name_H-M   'P 1'
#
loop_
_entity.id
_entity.type
_entity.pdbx_description
1 polymer ?
#
loop_
_entity_poly.entity_id
_entity_poly.type
_entity_poly.pdbx_seq_one_letter_code
_entity_poly.pdbx_strand_id
1 'polypeptide(L)'
;MRIPLLILTLALGLSTLVVAQKTFIIPATSATTEGGSSTSYPWNVNQPNGHRIQYCYDSSHFSATKPILIQRIRWRADGSTTATWTGVTHPNVKIDMSSATTDHSTLSTTFATNHGKDRSTVYTGKVVVAPSPSTGSTTPNIFYVDVQLSSPFFYDPSVGKDLLIDITLPGPWTKGTTSYYLDCEFANTSKVSRMFSYSDAKALTGTLQQNVGPVIEVTAAPAKGLYANFIADKTMGASPLTVKFTDKTYTSDPTGVKTWAWDFDGDNIIDSTVQNPVFTYKATAFDSYFDVSLTVTDKTHPKNTITKKQFIRVNPSTASNEDFGKGSFNKPAPSPIVMPNNTSHYIWKAVRGFHFAAPGPFLVNGFECPNDHATKQTDQTVSVYRLKAAPTLTGTTPTAAELVFHGTGKAGTILRPKTPIIFKKGDHFAILGACHSGATGHNYNSYGPGSWKTSVLNKPITCNRLVMQVDHKVNKGLGMIYDGRTGSIARVWVHVLGNTSQLVPELSSSARPILGTTPNLQFTGNLATAQAAILFLGVGRMPAPIPTPFGSLLIRLPFLMNVPIAGGKGDVPVPIPNSNSLKGVVLDWQGMVFDIRGGYYGMSNGTEWYLGTK
;
A
#
# COMPACT_ATOMS: atom_id res chain seq x y z
N MET A 1 -17.06 3.09 -92.50
CA MET A 1 -16.49 1.84 -91.96
C MET A 1 -16.04 2.14 -90.53
N ARG A 2 -16.84 1.77 -89.52
CA ARG A 2 -16.61 2.13 -88.11
C ARG A 2 -15.69 1.06 -87.48
N ILE A 3 -14.49 1.46 -87.10
CA ILE A 3 -13.48 0.60 -86.45
C ILE A 3 -13.78 0.58 -84.94
N PRO A 4 -13.87 -0.61 -84.28
CA PRO A 4 -14.33 -0.71 -82.90
C PRO A 4 -13.22 -0.42 -81.88
N LEU A 5 -13.68 0.14 -80.76
CA LEU A 5 -12.94 0.48 -79.55
C LEU A 5 -12.59 -0.80 -78.77
N LEU A 6 -11.30 -1.08 -78.56
CA LEU A 6 -10.83 -2.20 -77.74
C LEU A 6 -10.66 -1.71 -76.28
N ILE A 7 -11.52 -2.20 -75.39
CA ILE A 7 -11.46 -1.95 -73.94
C ILE A 7 -10.38 -2.88 -73.36
N LEU A 8 -9.30 -2.30 -72.82
CA LEU A 8 -8.27 -3.02 -72.08
C LEU A 8 -8.68 -3.08 -70.59
N THR A 9 -9.14 -4.24 -70.14
CA THR A 9 -9.42 -4.52 -68.72
C THR A 9 -8.12 -4.79 -67.97
N LEU A 10 -7.71 -3.87 -67.10
CA LEU A 10 -6.59 -4.03 -66.18
C LEU A 10 -7.04 -4.88 -64.98
N ALA A 11 -6.67 -6.17 -64.96
CA ALA A 11 -6.87 -7.04 -63.82
C ALA A 11 -5.86 -6.69 -62.70
N LEU A 12 -6.33 -6.01 -61.65
CA LEU A 12 -5.59 -5.82 -60.40
C LEU A 12 -5.49 -7.17 -59.66
N GLY A 13 -4.34 -7.83 -59.77
CA GLY A 13 -4.00 -8.97 -58.93
C GLY A 13 -3.80 -8.52 -57.48
N LEU A 14 -4.70 -8.94 -56.59
CA LEU A 14 -4.50 -8.86 -55.13
C LEU A 14 -3.36 -9.82 -54.75
N SER A 15 -2.12 -9.34 -54.70
CA SER A 15 -1.04 -10.08 -54.05
C SER A 15 -1.25 -10.01 -52.54
N THR A 16 -1.62 -11.12 -51.91
CA THR A 16 -1.59 -11.25 -50.46
C THR A 16 -0.15 -11.10 -50.00
N LEU A 17 0.15 -10.02 -49.27
CA LEU A 17 1.41 -9.89 -48.53
C LEU A 17 1.46 -11.02 -47.51
N VAL A 18 2.23 -12.07 -47.81
CA VAL A 18 2.57 -13.12 -46.84
C VAL A 18 3.42 -12.46 -45.76
N VAL A 19 2.85 -12.25 -44.58
CA VAL A 19 3.61 -11.79 -43.42
C VAL A 19 4.56 -12.93 -43.04
N ALA A 20 5.86 -12.63 -42.91
CA ALA A 20 6.86 -13.61 -42.51
C ALA A 20 6.51 -14.17 -41.11
N GLN A 21 5.95 -15.38 -41.07
CA GLN A 21 5.59 -16.08 -39.86
C GLN A 21 6.82 -16.76 -39.27
N LYS A 22 7.02 -16.66 -37.96
CA LYS A 22 8.10 -17.30 -37.21
C LYS A 22 7.53 -18.32 -36.23
N THR A 23 8.27 -19.40 -36.07
CA THR A 23 7.92 -20.49 -35.18
C THR A 23 8.96 -20.62 -34.09
N PHE A 24 8.52 -20.80 -32.84
CA PHE A 24 9.37 -21.04 -31.68
C PHE A 24 8.97 -22.37 -31.05
N ILE A 25 9.90 -23.33 -30.95
CA ILE A 25 9.69 -24.52 -30.12
C ILE A 25 10.28 -24.19 -28.74
N ILE A 26 9.44 -24.23 -27.71
CA ILE A 26 9.81 -23.81 -26.36
C ILE A 26 9.42 -24.90 -25.34
N PRO A 27 10.29 -25.25 -24.38
CA PRO A 27 11.64 -24.69 -24.16
C PRO A 27 12.62 -24.92 -25.33
N ALA A 28 13.49 -23.94 -25.60
CA ALA A 28 14.36 -23.94 -26.77
C ALA A 28 15.39 -25.08 -26.79
N THR A 29 15.77 -25.57 -25.61
CA THR A 29 16.59 -26.77 -25.38
C THR A 29 15.97 -28.03 -25.98
N SER A 30 14.64 -28.08 -26.08
CA SER A 30 13.88 -29.20 -26.61
C SER A 30 13.46 -29.01 -28.09
N ALA A 31 14.05 -28.05 -28.81
CA ALA A 31 13.66 -27.77 -30.20
C ALA A 31 13.85 -28.97 -31.14
N THR A 32 14.95 -29.71 -30.97
CA THR A 32 15.32 -30.86 -31.82
C THR A 32 15.47 -32.17 -31.03
N THR A 33 15.14 -32.19 -29.75
CA THR A 33 15.21 -33.34 -28.85
C THR A 33 13.96 -33.41 -27.97
N GLU A 34 13.65 -34.57 -27.41
CA GLU A 34 12.59 -34.71 -26.39
C GLU A 34 12.98 -33.97 -25.11
N GLY A 35 11.98 -33.54 -24.34
CA GLY A 35 12.14 -32.84 -23.06
C GLY A 35 12.60 -33.74 -21.90
N GLY A 36 12.61 -35.06 -22.09
CA GLY A 36 13.12 -36.03 -21.13
C GLY A 36 12.17 -36.38 -19.98
N SER A 37 10.92 -35.89 -20.04
CA SER A 37 9.83 -36.26 -19.14
C SER A 37 8.50 -36.15 -19.89
N SER A 38 7.41 -36.63 -19.30
CA SER A 38 6.07 -36.51 -19.88
C SER A 38 5.05 -35.91 -18.91
N THR A 39 3.98 -35.35 -19.47
CA THR A 39 2.83 -34.89 -18.68
C THR A 39 1.51 -35.02 -19.44
N SER A 40 0.42 -35.31 -18.74
CA SER A 40 -0.93 -35.28 -19.33
C SER A 40 -1.60 -33.89 -19.20
N TYR A 41 -0.93 -32.92 -18.60
CA TYR A 41 -1.48 -31.60 -18.32
C TYR A 41 -0.96 -30.57 -19.34
N PRO A 42 -1.81 -29.70 -19.90
CA PRO A 42 -3.07 -29.25 -19.33
C PRO A 42 -4.30 -30.02 -19.82
N TRP A 43 -4.16 -31.06 -20.63
CA TRP A 43 -5.31 -31.65 -21.31
C TRP A 43 -6.00 -32.75 -20.51
N ASN A 44 -5.61 -33.00 -19.25
CA ASN A 44 -6.04 -34.11 -18.39
C ASN A 44 -7.58 -34.18 -18.21
N VAL A 45 -8.22 -35.36 -18.26
CA VAL A 45 -9.68 -35.54 -18.07
C VAL A 45 -10.04 -36.28 -16.79
N ASN A 46 -9.05 -36.55 -15.94
CA ASN A 46 -9.26 -37.24 -14.66
C ASN A 46 -9.63 -36.28 -13.52
N GLN A 47 -9.99 -35.03 -13.83
CA GLN A 47 -10.39 -34.02 -12.85
C GLN A 47 -11.89 -33.75 -12.95
N PRO A 48 -12.73 -34.34 -12.07
CA PRO A 48 -14.19 -34.27 -12.20
C PRO A 48 -14.77 -32.86 -12.26
N ASN A 49 -14.11 -31.88 -11.67
CA ASN A 49 -14.55 -30.48 -11.64
C ASN A 49 -13.79 -29.58 -12.64
N GLY A 50 -12.93 -30.18 -13.47
CA GLY A 50 -11.96 -29.44 -14.27
C GLY A 50 -10.76 -28.96 -13.46
N HIS A 51 -9.87 -28.25 -14.15
CA HIS A 51 -8.62 -27.77 -13.58
C HIS A 51 -8.14 -26.51 -14.28
N ARG A 52 -7.23 -25.81 -13.62
CA ARG A 52 -6.61 -24.58 -14.12
C ARG A 52 -5.10 -24.67 -13.97
N ILE A 53 -4.38 -24.32 -15.02
CA ILE A 53 -2.91 -24.36 -15.04
C ILE A 53 -2.36 -23.14 -15.75
N GLN A 54 -1.44 -22.45 -15.09
CA GLN A 54 -0.58 -21.45 -15.68
C GLN A 54 0.77 -22.08 -16.03
N TYR A 55 1.29 -21.75 -17.21
CA TYR A 55 2.67 -21.98 -17.60
C TYR A 55 3.34 -20.63 -17.84
N CYS A 56 4.49 -20.40 -17.22
CA CYS A 56 5.30 -19.20 -17.45
C CYS A 56 6.59 -19.61 -18.16
N TYR A 57 6.74 -19.23 -19.42
CA TYR A 57 7.92 -19.50 -20.23
C TYR A 57 8.82 -18.27 -20.23
N ASP A 58 10.08 -18.46 -19.88
CA ASP A 58 11.07 -17.40 -19.87
C ASP A 58 11.20 -16.72 -21.25
N SER A 59 11.32 -15.39 -21.24
CA SER A 59 11.45 -14.59 -22.46
C SER A 59 12.65 -14.98 -23.33
N SER A 60 13.71 -15.58 -22.76
CA SER A 60 14.88 -16.06 -23.51
C SER A 60 14.60 -17.23 -24.45
N HIS A 61 13.44 -17.89 -24.34
CA HIS A 61 12.99 -18.88 -25.33
C HIS A 61 12.60 -18.26 -26.67
N PHE A 62 12.41 -16.93 -26.72
CA PHE A 62 12.00 -16.21 -27.91
C PHE A 62 13.17 -15.42 -28.49
N SER A 63 13.67 -15.85 -29.66
CA SER A 63 14.70 -15.12 -30.40
C SER A 63 14.19 -13.88 -31.16
N ALA A 64 13.06 -13.31 -30.75
CA ALA A 64 12.52 -12.08 -31.35
C ALA A 64 13.12 -10.85 -30.67
N THR A 65 13.62 -9.91 -31.46
CA THR A 65 14.21 -8.64 -30.97
C THR A 65 13.23 -7.47 -31.06
N LYS A 66 12.02 -7.73 -31.53
CA LYS A 66 10.90 -6.78 -31.68
C LYS A 66 9.62 -7.46 -31.23
N PRO A 67 8.56 -6.70 -30.90
CA PRO A 67 7.27 -7.26 -30.58
C PRO A 67 6.71 -8.17 -31.68
N ILE A 68 6.05 -9.23 -31.23
CA ILE A 68 5.39 -10.24 -32.06
C ILE A 68 3.91 -10.34 -31.70
N LEU A 69 3.12 -10.81 -32.64
CA LEU A 69 1.75 -11.25 -32.43
C LEU A 69 1.74 -12.77 -32.44
N ILE A 70 1.58 -13.38 -31.27
CA ILE A 70 1.37 -14.82 -31.14
C ILE A 70 0.00 -15.16 -31.70
N GLN A 71 -0.07 -16.14 -32.60
CA GLN A 71 -1.29 -16.49 -33.33
C GLN A 71 -1.75 -17.91 -33.05
N ARG A 72 -0.85 -18.80 -32.65
CA ARG A 72 -1.15 -20.23 -32.50
C ARG A 72 -0.21 -20.85 -31.47
N ILE A 73 -0.75 -21.82 -30.73
CA ILE A 73 0.05 -22.69 -29.86
C ILE A 73 -0.25 -24.15 -30.21
N ARG A 74 0.79 -24.97 -30.26
CA ARG A 74 0.67 -26.41 -30.40
C ARG A 74 1.43 -27.14 -29.31
N TRP A 75 0.95 -28.31 -28.87
CA TRP A 75 1.65 -29.14 -27.87
C TRP A 75 2.19 -30.41 -28.51
N ARG A 76 3.45 -30.73 -28.18
CA ARG A 76 4.17 -31.89 -28.73
C ARG A 76 3.81 -33.17 -27.97
N ALA A 77 3.69 -34.29 -28.69
CA ALA A 77 3.68 -35.61 -28.08
C ALA A 77 5.01 -35.97 -27.47
N ASP A 78 4.97 -36.70 -26.36
CA ASP A 78 6.15 -37.40 -25.88
C ASP A 78 6.48 -38.56 -26.83
N GLY A 79 7.70 -38.53 -27.38
CA GLY A 79 8.22 -39.49 -28.34
C GLY A 79 8.70 -40.80 -27.71
N SER A 80 8.78 -40.90 -26.38
CA SER A 80 9.17 -42.13 -25.68
C SER A 80 7.99 -43.08 -25.44
N THR A 81 6.75 -42.62 -25.68
CA THR A 81 5.56 -43.42 -25.38
C THR A 81 5.21 -44.41 -26.49
N THR A 82 4.97 -45.66 -26.09
CA THR A 82 4.37 -46.70 -26.94
C THR A 82 2.84 -46.72 -26.84
N ALA A 83 2.26 -45.79 -26.07
CA ALA A 83 0.85 -45.74 -25.76
C ALA A 83 0.02 -45.16 -26.92
N THR A 84 -1.07 -45.85 -27.29
CA THR A 84 -2.10 -45.34 -28.18
C THR A 84 -3.22 -44.68 -27.37
N TRP A 85 -3.75 -43.56 -27.85
CA TRP A 85 -4.94 -42.92 -27.30
C TRP A 85 -5.91 -42.52 -28.41
N THR A 86 -7.21 -42.59 -28.14
CA THR A 86 -8.29 -42.35 -29.12
C THR A 86 -8.59 -40.87 -29.39
N GLY A 87 -7.94 -39.96 -28.66
CA GLY A 87 -8.18 -38.52 -28.71
C GLY A 87 -9.34 -38.08 -27.82
N VAL A 88 -9.38 -36.79 -27.49
CA VAL A 88 -10.45 -36.20 -26.68
C VAL A 88 -10.79 -34.79 -27.15
N THR A 89 -12.06 -34.41 -27.05
CA THR A 89 -12.52 -33.06 -27.34
C THR A 89 -12.86 -32.34 -26.04
N HIS A 90 -12.24 -31.18 -25.85
CA HIS A 90 -12.56 -30.26 -24.77
C HIS A 90 -13.46 -29.14 -25.27
N PRO A 91 -14.75 -29.02 -24.87
CA PRO A 91 -15.69 -28.13 -25.57
C PRO A 91 -15.56 -26.65 -25.17
N ASN A 92 -15.09 -26.35 -23.94
CA ASN A 92 -15.17 -25.02 -23.34
C ASN A 92 -13.83 -24.54 -22.76
N VAL A 93 -12.73 -24.73 -23.49
CA VAL A 93 -11.40 -24.28 -23.03
C VAL A 93 -11.32 -22.77 -23.09
N LYS A 94 -10.73 -22.16 -22.06
CA LYS A 94 -10.35 -20.75 -22.06
C LYS A 94 -8.85 -20.62 -21.88
N ILE A 95 -8.21 -19.82 -22.74
CA ILE A 95 -6.78 -19.49 -22.64
C ILE A 95 -6.66 -17.98 -22.49
N ASP A 96 -6.04 -17.55 -21.40
CA ASP A 96 -5.57 -16.18 -21.23
C ASP A 96 -4.06 -16.12 -21.42
N MET A 97 -3.58 -15.01 -21.95
CA MET A 97 -2.15 -14.68 -22.01
C MET A 97 -1.88 -13.32 -21.39
N SER A 98 -0.69 -13.17 -20.85
CA SER A 98 -0.13 -11.89 -20.39
C SER A 98 1.38 -11.96 -20.36
N SER A 99 2.06 -10.83 -20.44
CA SER A 99 3.42 -10.69 -19.92
C SER A 99 3.40 -10.94 -18.40
N ALA A 100 4.25 -11.80 -17.87
CA ALA A 100 4.23 -12.15 -16.45
C ALA A 100 4.65 -10.96 -15.57
N THR A 101 4.03 -10.81 -14.40
CA THR A 101 4.44 -9.80 -13.40
C THR A 101 5.77 -10.15 -12.74
N THR A 102 6.02 -11.45 -12.60
CA THR A 102 7.17 -12.08 -11.94
C THR A 102 7.90 -12.97 -12.94
N ASP A 103 9.17 -13.25 -12.64
CA ASP A 103 9.99 -14.17 -13.41
C ASP A 103 9.48 -15.62 -13.25
N HIS A 104 9.66 -16.46 -14.26
CA HIS A 104 9.24 -17.87 -14.26
C HIS A 104 9.73 -18.62 -13.00
N SER A 105 10.91 -18.26 -12.46
CA SER A 105 11.49 -18.87 -11.27
C SER A 105 10.80 -18.44 -9.96
N THR A 106 9.97 -17.40 -9.97
CA THR A 106 9.40 -16.78 -8.77
C THR A 106 7.88 -16.59 -8.83
N LEU A 107 7.18 -17.40 -9.62
CA LEU A 107 5.72 -17.40 -9.69
C LEU A 107 5.06 -17.49 -8.30
N SER A 108 3.95 -16.78 -8.14
CA SER A 108 3.11 -16.82 -6.96
C SER A 108 2.15 -18.02 -6.98
N THR A 109 1.79 -18.52 -5.80
CA THR A 109 0.71 -19.51 -5.63
C THR A 109 -0.70 -18.94 -5.80
N THR A 110 -0.81 -17.65 -6.11
CA THR A 110 -2.07 -16.96 -6.43
C THR A 110 -2.10 -16.62 -7.92
N PHE A 111 -3.03 -17.24 -8.67
CA PHE A 111 -3.11 -17.13 -10.15
C PHE A 111 -3.18 -15.68 -10.64
N ALA A 112 -3.96 -14.84 -9.96
CA ALA A 112 -4.16 -13.44 -10.35
C ALA A 112 -2.88 -12.59 -10.21
N THR A 113 -2.00 -12.94 -9.26
CA THR A 113 -0.75 -12.20 -9.02
C THR A 113 0.25 -12.36 -10.14
N ASN A 114 0.21 -13.48 -10.87
CA ASN A 114 1.16 -13.78 -11.96
C ASN A 114 0.84 -13.02 -13.25
N HIS A 115 -0.43 -12.64 -13.47
CA HIS A 115 -0.85 -11.96 -14.69
C HIS A 115 -0.41 -10.50 -14.75
N GLY A 116 0.18 -10.12 -15.88
CA GLY A 116 0.45 -8.74 -16.23
C GLY A 116 -0.82 -7.93 -16.49
N LYS A 117 -0.64 -6.60 -16.58
CA LYS A 117 -1.72 -5.67 -16.90
C LYS A 117 -2.26 -5.82 -18.32
N ASP A 118 -1.49 -6.47 -19.20
CA ASP A 118 -1.82 -6.81 -20.58
C ASP A 118 -2.60 -8.13 -20.71
N ARG A 119 -3.09 -8.70 -19.59
CA ARG A 119 -3.89 -9.92 -19.61
C ARG A 119 -5.08 -9.80 -20.56
N SER A 120 -5.18 -10.76 -21.47
CA SER A 120 -6.30 -10.88 -22.42
C SER A 120 -6.70 -12.34 -22.60
N THR A 121 -8.00 -12.55 -22.87
CA THR A 121 -8.49 -13.87 -23.31
C THR A 121 -8.23 -14.01 -24.80
N VAL A 122 -7.33 -14.92 -25.15
CA VAL A 122 -6.85 -15.11 -26.53
C VAL A 122 -7.57 -16.23 -27.25
N TYR A 123 -8.23 -17.11 -26.50
CA TYR A 123 -9.02 -18.21 -27.02
C TYR A 123 -10.14 -18.61 -26.05
N THR A 124 -11.34 -18.82 -26.60
CA THR A 124 -12.44 -19.54 -25.94
C THR A 124 -13.06 -20.49 -26.94
N GLY A 125 -13.19 -21.77 -26.59
CA GLY A 125 -13.92 -22.72 -27.42
C GLY A 125 -13.38 -24.14 -27.34
N LYS A 126 -13.65 -24.88 -28.43
CA LYS A 126 -13.37 -26.30 -28.53
C LYS A 126 -11.90 -26.58 -28.88
N VAL A 127 -11.19 -27.29 -28.01
CA VAL A 127 -9.85 -27.82 -28.30
C VAL A 127 -9.91 -29.33 -28.48
N VAL A 128 -9.28 -29.83 -29.54
CA VAL A 128 -9.19 -31.27 -29.82
C VAL A 128 -7.78 -31.75 -29.53
N VAL A 129 -7.68 -32.75 -28.67
CA VAL A 129 -6.50 -33.61 -28.54
C VAL A 129 -6.65 -34.72 -29.56
N ALA A 130 -5.86 -34.69 -30.63
CA ALA A 130 -5.91 -35.72 -31.66
C ALA A 130 -5.46 -37.09 -31.11
N PRO A 131 -5.93 -38.21 -31.69
CA PRO A 131 -5.45 -39.54 -31.36
C PRO A 131 -3.95 -39.71 -31.62
N SER A 132 -3.29 -40.57 -30.84
CA SER A 132 -1.89 -40.95 -31.12
C SER A 132 -1.82 -41.86 -32.34
N PRO A 133 -0.94 -41.60 -33.32
CA PRO A 133 -0.61 -42.62 -34.30
C PRO A 133 0.10 -43.78 -33.60
N SER A 134 -0.44 -44.98 -33.73
CA SER A 134 0.15 -46.20 -33.18
C SER A 134 1.59 -46.43 -33.66
N THR A 135 2.50 -46.65 -32.71
CA THR A 135 3.81 -47.35 -32.78
C THR A 135 4.82 -46.88 -33.84
N GLY A 136 5.97 -46.34 -33.38
CA GLY A 136 7.15 -46.04 -34.21
C GLY A 136 7.51 -44.56 -34.36
N SER A 137 7.06 -43.70 -33.43
CA SER A 137 7.21 -42.25 -33.48
C SER A 137 8.63 -41.78 -33.79
N THR A 138 8.74 -40.80 -34.69
CA THR A 138 9.94 -39.96 -34.81
C THR A 138 10.28 -39.35 -33.46
N THR A 139 11.56 -39.17 -33.17
CA THR A 139 12.04 -38.45 -31.99
C THR A 139 12.77 -37.20 -32.49
N PRO A 140 12.23 -35.98 -32.31
CA PRO A 140 11.00 -35.64 -31.60
C PRO A 140 9.69 -36.00 -32.32
N ASN A 141 8.61 -36.19 -31.56
CA ASN A 141 7.28 -36.53 -32.09
C ASN A 141 6.54 -35.29 -32.66
N ILE A 142 5.37 -35.51 -33.28
CA ILE A 142 4.52 -34.47 -33.87
C ILE A 142 3.75 -33.66 -32.82
N PHE A 143 3.26 -32.49 -33.25
CA PHE A 143 2.35 -31.65 -32.47
C PHE A 143 0.89 -32.06 -32.75
N TYR A 144 0.16 -32.55 -31.74
CA TYR A 144 -1.19 -33.12 -31.91
C TYR A 144 -2.31 -32.36 -31.19
N VAL A 145 -1.97 -31.41 -30.33
CA VAL A 145 -2.94 -30.40 -29.87
C VAL A 145 -2.60 -29.10 -30.56
N ASP A 146 -3.61 -28.51 -31.18
CA ASP A 146 -3.44 -27.35 -32.04
C ASP A 146 -4.51 -26.32 -31.75
N VAL A 147 -4.07 -25.16 -31.28
CA VAL A 147 -4.96 -24.05 -30.90
C VAL A 147 -4.57 -22.81 -31.68
N GLN A 148 -5.36 -22.49 -32.70
CA GLN A 148 -5.34 -21.19 -33.35
C GLN A 148 -6.04 -20.17 -32.45
N LEU A 149 -5.35 -19.09 -32.08
CA LEU A 149 -5.91 -18.06 -31.22
C LEU A 149 -6.98 -17.26 -31.97
N SER A 150 -8.12 -17.02 -31.32
CA SER A 150 -9.18 -16.18 -31.87
C SER A 150 -8.81 -14.70 -31.82
N SER A 151 -7.95 -14.32 -30.87
CA SER A 151 -7.32 -13.00 -30.79
C SER A 151 -5.81 -13.18 -30.65
N PRO A 152 -5.01 -12.81 -31.66
CA PRO A 152 -3.56 -12.83 -31.54
C PRO A 152 -3.09 -12.00 -30.34
N PHE A 153 -2.07 -12.49 -29.64
CA PHE A 153 -1.54 -11.86 -28.45
C PHE A 153 -0.30 -11.04 -28.77
N PHE A 154 -0.32 -9.75 -28.48
CA PHE A 154 0.85 -8.89 -28.57
C PHE A 154 1.82 -9.23 -27.43
N TYR A 155 3.04 -9.63 -27.79
CA TYR A 155 4.08 -10.00 -26.84
C TYR A 155 5.42 -9.41 -27.26
N ASP A 156 6.13 -8.81 -26.33
CA ASP A 156 7.47 -8.28 -26.56
C ASP A 156 8.48 -9.01 -25.66
N PRO A 157 9.17 -10.04 -26.16
CA PRO A 157 10.19 -10.74 -25.37
C PRO A 157 11.42 -9.85 -25.12
N SER A 158 11.65 -8.78 -25.89
CA SER A 158 12.83 -7.93 -25.75
C SER A 158 12.81 -7.07 -24.48
N VAL A 159 11.64 -6.91 -23.84
CA VAL A 159 11.53 -6.23 -22.53
C VAL A 159 11.82 -7.16 -21.35
N GLY A 160 12.16 -8.43 -21.60
CA GLY A 160 12.54 -9.40 -20.57
C GLY A 160 11.39 -9.85 -19.67
N LYS A 161 10.14 -9.71 -20.13
CA LYS A 161 8.97 -10.22 -19.42
C LYS A 161 8.58 -11.57 -19.98
N ASP A 162 8.38 -12.55 -19.11
CA ASP A 162 8.06 -13.92 -19.48
C ASP A 162 6.65 -14.05 -20.03
N LEU A 163 6.43 -15.05 -20.89
CA LEU A 163 5.11 -15.34 -21.43
C LEU A 163 4.33 -16.20 -20.45
N LEU A 164 3.24 -15.67 -19.89
CA LEU A 164 2.31 -16.43 -19.07
C LEU A 164 1.12 -16.92 -19.91
N ILE A 165 0.89 -18.22 -19.92
CA ILE A 165 -0.25 -18.88 -20.56
C ILE A 165 -1.10 -19.51 -19.46
N ASP A 166 -2.31 -19.00 -19.25
CA ASP A 166 -3.27 -19.50 -18.26
C ASP A 166 -4.39 -20.27 -18.96
N ILE A 167 -4.47 -21.56 -18.68
CA ILE A 167 -5.35 -22.50 -19.35
C ILE A 167 -6.37 -22.99 -18.33
N THR A 168 -7.63 -22.69 -18.60
CA THR A 168 -8.78 -23.10 -17.80
C THR A 168 -9.57 -24.16 -18.55
N LEU A 169 -9.71 -25.35 -17.96
CA LEU A 169 -10.53 -26.46 -18.48
C LEU A 169 -11.72 -26.68 -17.54
N PRO A 170 -12.90 -26.12 -17.83
CA PRO A 170 -14.11 -26.36 -17.06
C PRO A 170 -14.51 -27.84 -17.11
N GLY A 171 -14.84 -28.42 -15.96
CA GLY A 171 -15.53 -29.71 -15.90
C GLY A 171 -17.04 -29.59 -16.19
N PRO A 172 -17.81 -30.67 -16.01
CA PRO A 172 -17.37 -31.93 -15.43
C PRO A 172 -16.66 -32.85 -16.43
N TRP A 173 -15.66 -33.59 -15.96
CA TRP A 173 -14.98 -34.62 -16.75
C TRP A 173 -15.21 -36.00 -16.14
N THR A 174 -15.64 -36.96 -16.96
CA THR A 174 -15.75 -38.36 -16.53
C THR A 174 -14.35 -38.97 -16.53
N LYS A 175 -13.93 -39.54 -15.40
CA LYS A 175 -12.64 -40.23 -15.24
C LYS A 175 -12.50 -41.31 -16.33
N GLY A 176 -11.65 -41.05 -17.32
CA GLY A 176 -11.30 -42.01 -18.36
C GLY A 176 -10.08 -42.84 -17.96
N THR A 177 -9.84 -43.95 -18.67
CA THR A 177 -8.62 -44.76 -18.56
C THR A 177 -7.53 -44.34 -19.55
N THR A 178 -7.81 -43.37 -20.43
CA THR A 178 -6.87 -42.93 -21.47
C THR A 178 -5.79 -42.03 -20.89
N SER A 179 -4.56 -42.55 -20.86
CA SER A 179 -3.35 -41.78 -20.56
C SER A 179 -2.77 -41.21 -21.85
N TYR A 180 -2.48 -39.90 -21.85
CA TYR A 180 -1.84 -39.18 -22.93
C TYR A 180 -0.64 -38.44 -22.36
N TYR A 181 0.39 -38.34 -23.18
CA TYR A 181 1.69 -37.89 -22.75
C TYR A 181 2.16 -36.81 -23.71
N LEU A 182 2.07 -35.58 -23.23
CA LEU A 182 2.73 -34.45 -23.82
C LEU A 182 4.20 -34.54 -23.43
N ASP A 183 5.06 -34.22 -24.39
CA ASP A 183 6.48 -34.02 -24.12
C ASP A 183 6.63 -32.88 -23.12
N CYS A 184 7.50 -33.06 -22.15
CA CYS A 184 7.67 -32.17 -21.03
C CYS A 184 9.14 -32.05 -20.66
N GLU A 185 9.63 -30.82 -20.52
CA GLU A 185 10.95 -30.60 -19.93
C GLU A 185 10.80 -30.41 -18.42
N PHE A 186 11.48 -31.25 -17.63
CA PHE A 186 11.55 -31.13 -16.17
C PHE A 186 13.00 -31.12 -15.70
N ALA A 187 13.68 -30.00 -15.91
CA ALA A 187 15.09 -29.81 -15.57
C ALA A 187 15.34 -28.34 -15.19
N ASN A 188 16.38 -28.07 -14.42
CA ASN A 188 16.74 -26.69 -14.04
C ASN A 188 17.05 -25.79 -15.26
N THR A 189 17.31 -26.38 -16.42
CA THR A 189 17.54 -25.69 -17.70
C THR A 189 16.25 -25.32 -18.44
N SER A 190 15.09 -25.88 -18.08
CA SER A 190 13.85 -25.70 -18.86
C SER A 190 13.40 -24.25 -18.94
N LYS A 191 13.77 -23.42 -17.96
CA LYS A 191 13.31 -22.03 -17.81
C LYS A 191 11.81 -21.85 -18.07
N VAL A 192 11.03 -22.77 -17.52
CA VAL A 192 9.57 -22.74 -17.53
C VAL A 192 9.10 -23.23 -16.18
N SER A 193 8.06 -22.63 -15.64
CA SER A 193 7.43 -23.09 -14.41
C SER A 193 5.93 -23.17 -14.60
N ARG A 194 5.27 -24.02 -13.80
CA ARG A 194 3.82 -24.12 -13.81
C ARG A 194 3.20 -23.89 -12.46
N MET A 195 2.00 -23.35 -12.48
CA MET A 195 1.18 -23.13 -11.31
C MET A 195 -0.20 -23.74 -11.58
N PHE A 196 -0.65 -24.69 -10.76
CA PHE A 196 -1.81 -25.52 -11.10
C PHE A 196 -2.78 -25.76 -9.94
N SER A 197 -4.04 -25.99 -10.29
CA SER A 197 -5.06 -26.54 -9.40
C SER A 197 -5.83 -27.63 -10.15
N TYR A 198 -5.83 -28.84 -9.60
CA TYR A 198 -6.53 -30.00 -10.16
C TYR A 198 -7.95 -30.17 -9.60
N SER A 199 -8.35 -29.37 -8.62
CA SER A 199 -9.63 -29.52 -7.93
C SER A 199 -10.75 -28.67 -8.53
N ASP A 200 -10.42 -27.58 -9.21
CA ASP A 200 -11.39 -26.64 -9.79
C ASP A 200 -10.75 -25.76 -10.87
N ALA A 201 -11.44 -25.60 -12.00
CA ALA A 201 -11.10 -24.66 -13.07
C ALA A 201 -11.18 -23.18 -12.63
N LYS A 202 -11.93 -22.87 -11.56
CA LYS A 202 -12.12 -21.52 -11.01
C LYS A 202 -11.17 -21.21 -9.84
N ALA A 203 -10.22 -22.09 -9.56
CA ALA A 203 -9.32 -21.92 -8.42
C ALA A 203 -8.58 -20.56 -8.46
N LEU A 204 -8.56 -19.88 -7.31
CA LEU A 204 -7.84 -18.62 -7.10
C LEU A 204 -6.37 -18.87 -6.73
N THR A 205 -6.10 -20.02 -6.12
CA THR A 205 -4.80 -20.47 -5.62
C THR A 205 -4.54 -21.91 -6.06
N GLY A 206 -3.33 -22.40 -5.85
CA GLY A 206 -2.95 -23.77 -6.19
C GLY A 206 -1.51 -24.12 -5.80
N THR A 207 -0.90 -25.04 -6.54
CA THR A 207 0.45 -25.55 -6.28
C THR A 207 1.42 -25.07 -7.34
N LEU A 208 2.58 -24.56 -6.90
CA LEU A 208 3.68 -24.17 -7.75
C LEU A 208 4.62 -25.35 -7.97
N GLN A 209 5.04 -25.57 -9.22
CA GLN A 209 6.14 -26.44 -9.55
C GLN A 209 7.08 -25.70 -10.51
N GLN A 210 8.33 -25.52 -10.07
CA GLN A 210 9.36 -24.85 -10.85
C GLN A 210 9.95 -25.78 -11.90
N ASN A 211 10.53 -25.19 -12.94
CA ASN A 211 11.40 -25.88 -13.90
C ASN A 211 10.69 -27.02 -14.66
N VAL A 212 9.37 -26.90 -14.84
CA VAL A 212 8.54 -27.90 -15.52
C VAL A 212 7.54 -27.22 -16.46
N GLY A 213 7.44 -27.74 -17.68
CA GLY A 213 6.45 -27.32 -18.66
C GLY A 213 6.42 -28.23 -19.87
N PRO A 214 5.27 -28.34 -20.56
CA PRO A 214 5.19 -29.09 -21.80
C PRO A 214 6.01 -28.41 -22.89
N VAL A 215 6.54 -29.19 -23.83
CA VAL A 215 7.14 -28.63 -25.04
C VAL A 215 6.03 -28.17 -25.97
N ILE A 216 6.04 -26.89 -26.28
CA ILE A 216 5.06 -26.25 -27.15
C ILE A 216 5.72 -25.60 -28.35
N GLU A 217 4.96 -25.50 -29.43
CA GLU A 217 5.29 -24.64 -30.53
C GLU A 217 4.42 -23.39 -30.46
N VAL A 218 5.07 -22.23 -30.51
CA VAL A 218 4.42 -20.92 -30.62
C VAL A 218 4.64 -20.40 -32.03
N THR A 219 3.55 -20.19 -32.76
CA THR A 219 3.60 -19.52 -34.06
C THR A 219 3.24 -18.05 -33.89
N ALA A 220 4.09 -17.16 -34.39
CA ALA A 220 3.91 -15.72 -34.28
C ALA A 220 4.31 -14.98 -35.56
N ALA A 221 3.82 -13.76 -35.73
CA ALA A 221 4.24 -12.84 -36.78
C ALA A 221 4.84 -11.56 -36.17
N PRO A 222 5.65 -10.78 -36.90
CA PRO A 222 6.01 -9.43 -36.48
C PRO A 222 4.74 -8.63 -36.15
N ALA A 223 4.75 -7.92 -35.03
CA ALA A 223 3.60 -7.10 -34.66
C ALA A 223 3.40 -5.97 -35.69
N LYS A 224 2.13 -5.72 -36.07
CA LYS A 224 1.75 -4.61 -36.95
C LYS A 224 0.89 -3.62 -36.18
N GLY A 225 1.35 -2.40 -36.03
CA GLY A 225 0.67 -1.35 -35.29
C GLY A 225 1.63 -0.36 -34.63
N LEU A 226 1.05 0.55 -33.87
CA LEU A 226 1.72 1.53 -33.01
C LEU A 226 1.36 1.23 -31.55
N TYR A 227 2.38 0.98 -30.72
CA TYR A 227 2.21 0.55 -29.33
C TYR A 227 3.11 1.40 -28.45
N ALA A 228 2.50 2.37 -27.77
CA ALA A 228 3.18 3.27 -26.85
C ALA A 228 3.72 2.48 -25.66
N ASN A 229 4.99 2.71 -25.31
CA ASN A 229 5.56 2.18 -24.09
C ASN A 229 6.72 3.08 -23.66
N PHE A 230 7.07 3.02 -22.38
CA PHE A 230 8.18 3.78 -21.83
C PHE A 230 8.71 3.18 -20.53
N ILE A 231 9.93 3.55 -20.15
CA ILE A 231 10.50 3.27 -18.85
C ILE A 231 10.97 4.56 -18.18
N ALA A 232 11.16 4.52 -16.88
CA ALA A 232 11.79 5.57 -16.10
C ALA A 232 13.05 5.01 -15.43
N ASP A 233 14.08 5.84 -15.25
CA ASP A 233 15.30 5.48 -14.52
C ASP A 233 15.02 5.20 -13.03
N LYS A 234 14.03 5.89 -12.46
CA LYS A 234 13.52 5.65 -11.11
C LYS A 234 12.03 5.98 -11.02
N THR A 235 11.35 5.26 -10.14
CA THR A 235 9.91 5.40 -9.90
C THR A 235 9.58 5.87 -8.49
N MET A 236 10.59 6.07 -7.63
CA MET A 236 10.39 6.71 -6.34
C MET A 236 11.59 7.52 -5.86
N GLY A 237 11.33 8.46 -4.94
CA GLY A 237 12.37 9.18 -4.20
C GLY A 237 11.83 10.38 -3.42
N ALA A 238 12.75 11.15 -2.84
CA ALA A 238 12.43 12.40 -2.15
C ALA A 238 12.27 13.56 -3.13
N SER A 239 11.45 14.53 -2.75
CA SER A 239 11.19 15.77 -3.49
C SER A 239 12.37 16.73 -3.30
N PRO A 240 12.82 17.43 -4.37
CA PRO A 240 12.39 17.25 -5.75
C PRO A 240 12.94 15.95 -6.35
N LEU A 241 12.09 15.19 -7.04
CA LEU A 241 12.49 13.97 -7.74
C LEU A 241 12.58 14.22 -9.24
N THR A 242 13.80 14.33 -9.77
CA THR A 242 14.05 14.46 -11.22
C THR A 242 14.13 13.08 -11.87
N VAL A 243 13.16 12.73 -12.72
CA VAL A 243 13.04 11.43 -13.40
C VAL A 243 13.37 11.58 -14.89
N LYS A 244 14.15 10.65 -15.43
CA LYS A 244 14.42 10.54 -16.88
C LYS A 244 13.55 9.45 -17.48
N PHE A 245 12.72 9.83 -18.44
CA PHE A 245 11.88 8.90 -19.19
C PHE A 245 12.58 8.49 -20.48
N THR A 246 12.46 7.20 -20.82
CA THR A 246 12.95 6.65 -22.09
C THR A 246 11.80 6.02 -22.84
N ASP A 247 11.56 6.53 -24.05
CA ASP A 247 10.59 5.98 -24.98
C ASP A 247 10.96 4.55 -25.38
N LYS A 248 9.95 3.67 -25.37
CA LYS A 248 10.01 2.27 -25.80
C LYS A 248 8.87 1.96 -26.76
N THR A 249 8.32 2.98 -27.42
CA THR A 249 7.25 2.82 -28.39
C THR A 249 7.72 1.95 -29.54
N TYR A 250 6.90 0.97 -29.88
CA TYR A 250 7.07 0.17 -31.09
C TYR A 250 6.13 0.67 -32.17
N THR A 251 6.65 0.79 -33.40
CA THR A 251 5.85 1.00 -34.60
C THR A 251 6.32 0.08 -35.72
N SER A 252 5.37 -0.45 -36.49
CA SER A 252 5.66 -1.12 -37.75
C SER A 252 5.69 -0.17 -38.96
N ASP A 253 5.50 1.14 -38.75
CA ASP A 253 5.63 2.16 -39.79
C ASP A 253 7.11 2.32 -40.17
N PRO A 254 7.48 2.18 -41.45
CA PRO A 254 8.88 2.29 -41.87
C PRO A 254 9.46 3.69 -41.66
N THR A 255 8.62 4.70 -41.47
CA THR A 255 9.03 6.09 -41.21
C THR A 255 9.17 6.43 -39.72
N GLY A 256 8.90 5.46 -38.83
CA GLY A 256 9.02 5.60 -37.38
C GLY A 256 7.92 6.45 -36.74
N VAL A 257 8.01 6.58 -35.41
CA VAL A 257 7.13 7.44 -34.60
C VAL A 257 7.36 8.90 -35.01
N LYS A 258 6.27 9.68 -35.10
CA LYS A 258 6.28 11.09 -35.54
C LYS A 258 6.14 12.08 -34.41
N THR A 259 5.29 11.79 -33.42
CA THR A 259 5.07 12.70 -32.29
C THR A 259 5.00 11.94 -30.98
N TRP A 260 5.41 12.62 -29.90
CA TRP A 260 5.23 12.22 -28.51
C TRP A 260 4.47 13.34 -27.80
N ALA A 261 3.56 12.97 -26.92
CA ALA A 261 2.84 13.87 -26.03
C ALA A 261 2.77 13.21 -24.65
N TRP A 262 3.56 13.76 -23.73
CA TRP A 262 3.69 13.30 -22.36
C TRP A 262 2.81 14.12 -21.43
N ASP A 263 2.17 13.43 -20.50
CA ASP A 263 1.50 13.96 -19.32
C ASP A 263 2.12 13.22 -18.13
N PHE A 264 2.81 13.94 -17.26
CA PHE A 264 3.61 13.38 -16.17
C PHE A 264 2.87 13.33 -14.84
N ASP A 265 1.77 14.07 -14.68
CA ASP A 265 1.05 14.18 -13.41
C ASP A 265 -0.41 13.70 -13.46
N GLY A 266 -0.91 13.36 -14.64
CA GLY A 266 -2.23 12.77 -14.88
C GLY A 266 -3.35 13.80 -14.96
N ASP A 267 -3.04 15.08 -15.17
CA ASP A 267 -4.03 16.16 -15.29
C ASP A 267 -4.66 16.26 -16.70
N ASN A 268 -4.19 15.44 -17.65
CA ASN A 268 -4.55 15.43 -19.07
C ASN A 268 -4.05 16.65 -19.88
N ILE A 269 -3.07 17.38 -19.36
CA ILE A 269 -2.34 18.44 -20.05
C ILE A 269 -1.00 17.89 -20.54
N ILE A 270 -0.56 18.32 -21.73
CA ILE A 270 0.71 17.88 -22.29
C ILE A 270 1.84 18.70 -21.65
N ASP A 271 2.70 18.01 -20.89
CA ASP A 271 3.90 18.57 -20.27
C ASP A 271 5.12 18.59 -21.20
N SER A 272 5.21 17.63 -22.13
CA SER A 272 6.36 17.53 -23.03
C SER A 272 6.03 16.85 -24.35
N THR A 273 6.73 17.25 -25.41
CA THR A 273 6.69 16.62 -26.73
C THR A 273 8.02 15.99 -27.15
N VAL A 274 9.02 16.00 -26.27
CA VAL A 274 10.33 15.40 -26.50
C VAL A 274 10.24 13.88 -26.35
N GLN A 275 10.96 13.12 -27.19
CA GLN A 275 10.93 11.65 -27.14
C GLN A 275 11.41 11.08 -25.80
N ASN A 276 12.55 11.55 -25.28
CA ASN A 276 13.14 11.08 -24.02
C ASN A 276 13.26 12.25 -23.01
N PRO A 277 12.15 12.68 -22.41
CA PRO A 277 12.10 13.87 -21.56
C PRO A 277 12.67 13.63 -20.15
N VAL A 278 12.97 14.73 -19.47
CA VAL A 278 13.29 14.76 -18.04
C VAL A 278 12.24 15.63 -17.35
N PHE A 279 11.65 15.13 -16.27
CA PHE A 279 10.63 15.84 -15.50
C PHE A 279 10.97 15.85 -14.02
N THR A 280 10.70 16.96 -13.32
CA THR A 280 10.99 17.10 -11.89
C THR A 280 9.69 17.21 -11.09
N TYR A 281 9.41 16.16 -10.33
CA TYR A 281 8.26 16.10 -9.44
C TYR A 281 8.55 16.81 -8.12
N LYS A 282 7.56 17.53 -7.61
CA LYS A 282 7.57 18.13 -6.28
C LYS A 282 6.45 17.53 -5.44
N ALA A 283 6.75 17.24 -4.19
CA ALA A 283 5.78 16.73 -3.23
C ALA A 283 5.93 17.46 -1.89
N THR A 284 4.80 17.91 -1.35
CA THR A 284 4.70 18.49 0.01
C THR A 284 4.18 17.48 1.03
N ALA A 285 3.65 16.34 0.56
CA ALA A 285 3.13 15.25 1.37
C ALA A 285 3.78 13.92 0.97
N PHE A 286 3.88 13.01 1.93
CA PHE A 286 4.32 11.64 1.66
C PHE A 286 3.36 10.93 0.71
N ASP A 287 3.89 10.01 -0.08
CA ASP A 287 3.13 9.17 -1.00
C ASP A 287 2.32 9.96 -2.02
N SER A 288 2.94 11.02 -2.56
CA SER A 288 2.40 11.71 -3.72
C SER A 288 2.61 10.81 -4.94
N TYR A 289 1.53 10.22 -5.43
CA TYR A 289 1.55 9.35 -6.61
C TYR A 289 1.14 10.13 -7.85
N PHE A 290 1.88 9.93 -8.93
CA PHE A 290 1.63 10.55 -10.23
C PHE A 290 1.36 9.46 -11.27
N ASP A 291 0.29 9.66 -12.04
CA ASP A 291 0.02 8.88 -13.24
C ASP A 291 0.86 9.45 -14.38
N VAL A 292 1.45 8.59 -15.21
CA VAL A 292 2.22 9.04 -16.38
C VAL A 292 1.60 8.48 -17.64
N SER A 293 1.27 9.36 -18.58
CA SER A 293 0.70 9.02 -19.87
C SER A 293 1.64 9.42 -21.01
N LEU A 294 1.75 8.54 -22.01
CA LEU A 294 2.43 8.82 -23.27
C LEU A 294 1.46 8.56 -24.42
N THR A 295 1.18 9.60 -25.21
CA THR A 295 0.46 9.50 -26.48
C THR A 295 1.43 9.67 -27.64
N VAL A 296 1.36 8.78 -28.61
CA VAL A 296 2.24 8.77 -29.79
C VAL A 296 1.43 8.67 -31.07
N THR A 297 2.00 9.19 -32.16
CA THR A 297 1.49 9.01 -33.52
C THR A 297 2.59 8.55 -34.45
N ASP A 298 2.21 7.84 -35.50
CA ASP A 298 3.04 7.64 -36.69
C ASP A 298 2.24 8.03 -37.94
N LYS A 299 2.73 7.70 -39.14
CA LYS A 299 2.08 8.10 -40.39
C LYS A 299 0.92 7.17 -40.79
N THR A 300 0.92 5.91 -40.35
CA THR A 300 0.09 4.85 -40.95
C THR A 300 -0.89 4.20 -39.99
N HIS A 301 -0.67 4.29 -38.68
CA HIS A 301 -1.50 3.66 -37.65
C HIS A 301 -2.29 4.71 -36.83
N PRO A 302 -3.42 4.32 -36.23
CA PRO A 302 -4.12 5.16 -35.27
C PRO A 302 -3.19 5.55 -34.11
N LYS A 303 -3.40 6.76 -33.57
CA LYS A 303 -2.69 7.21 -32.36
C LYS A 303 -2.85 6.20 -31.23
N ASN A 304 -1.80 6.02 -30.45
CA ASN A 304 -1.80 5.10 -29.32
C ASN A 304 -1.43 5.85 -28.03
N THR A 305 -2.12 5.53 -26.93
CA THR A 305 -1.87 6.11 -25.61
C THR A 305 -1.69 4.99 -24.59
N ILE A 306 -0.64 5.08 -23.79
CA ILE A 306 -0.44 4.24 -22.61
C ILE A 306 -0.42 5.12 -21.35
N THR A 307 -1.15 4.71 -20.32
CA THR A 307 -1.14 5.36 -19.00
C THR A 307 -0.67 4.36 -17.95
N LYS A 308 0.42 4.69 -17.26
CA LYS A 308 0.89 3.96 -16.08
C LYS A 308 0.38 4.68 -14.83
N LYS A 309 -0.66 4.10 -14.21
CA LYS A 309 -1.26 4.60 -12.97
C LYS A 309 -0.30 4.47 -11.78
N GLN A 310 -0.24 5.52 -10.95
CA GLN A 310 0.58 5.63 -9.75
C GLN A 310 2.04 5.24 -10.00
N PHE A 311 2.57 5.64 -11.16
CA PHE A 311 3.85 5.16 -11.67
C PHE A 311 5.03 5.78 -10.95
N ILE A 312 4.93 7.07 -10.60
CA ILE A 312 5.95 7.77 -9.83
C ILE A 312 5.42 8.07 -8.43
N ARG A 313 6.21 7.73 -7.41
CA ARG A 313 5.90 8.02 -5.99
C ARG A 313 6.94 8.98 -5.42
N VAL A 314 6.50 10.13 -4.94
CA VAL A 314 7.40 11.16 -4.40
C VAL A 314 7.02 11.48 -2.97
N ASN A 315 8.04 11.55 -2.12
CA ASN A 315 7.94 11.95 -0.72
C ASN A 315 8.52 13.36 -0.52
N PRO A 316 8.17 14.09 0.54
CA PRO A 316 8.74 15.41 0.80
C PRO A 316 10.26 15.33 1.04
N SER A 317 10.97 16.45 0.89
CA SER A 317 12.42 16.55 1.11
C SER A 317 12.86 16.18 2.53
N THR A 318 11.92 16.23 3.49
CA THR A 318 12.13 15.84 4.89
C THR A 318 12.15 14.32 5.08
N ALA A 319 11.85 13.52 4.05
CA ALA A 319 11.95 12.07 4.10
C ALA A 319 13.41 11.60 4.09
N SER A 320 13.80 10.89 5.15
CA SER A 320 15.11 10.27 5.36
C SER A 320 15.12 8.81 4.89
N ASN A 321 16.31 8.20 4.74
CA ASN A 321 16.46 6.76 4.43
C ASN A 321 15.81 5.83 5.48
N GLU A 322 15.62 6.31 6.71
CA GLU A 322 14.94 5.58 7.79
C GLU A 322 13.43 5.54 7.60
N ASP A 323 12.84 6.57 6.96
CA ASP A 323 11.43 6.61 6.59
C ASP A 323 11.06 5.57 5.52
N PHE A 324 12.08 5.02 4.84
CA PHE A 324 11.96 3.91 3.89
C PHE A 324 12.28 2.53 4.51
N GLY A 325 12.38 2.44 5.85
CA GLY A 325 12.50 1.16 6.56
C GLY A 325 13.89 0.51 6.51
N LYS A 326 14.96 1.27 6.27
CA LYS A 326 16.36 0.77 6.21
C LYS A 326 17.22 1.13 7.45
N GLY A 327 16.63 1.59 8.55
CA GLY A 327 17.35 2.00 9.77
C GLY A 327 17.68 0.85 10.74
N SER A 328 18.77 1.01 11.49
CA SER A 328 19.25 0.11 12.57
C SER A 328 18.21 -0.09 13.68
N PHE A 329 18.16 -1.29 14.27
CA PHE A 329 17.34 -1.63 15.45
C PHE A 329 17.75 -0.88 16.74
N ASN A 330 18.90 -0.19 16.74
CA ASN A 330 19.51 0.41 17.93
C ASN A 330 19.92 1.89 17.71
N LYS A 331 18.95 2.82 17.58
CA LYS A 331 18.94 4.20 18.15
C LYS A 331 17.58 4.89 17.87
N PRO A 332 17.24 6.00 18.56
CA PRO A 332 15.90 6.25 19.06
C PRO A 332 14.93 6.38 17.90
N ALA A 333 13.88 5.56 17.89
CA ALA A 333 12.76 5.83 17.00
C ALA A 333 12.32 7.29 17.17
N PRO A 334 11.76 7.93 16.11
CA PRO A 334 11.25 9.28 16.23
C PRO A 334 10.36 9.36 17.48
N SER A 335 10.56 10.42 18.27
CA SER A 335 9.92 10.59 19.59
C SER A 335 8.47 10.18 19.46
N PRO A 336 7.96 9.22 20.26
CA PRO A 336 6.58 8.79 20.13
C PRO A 336 5.63 9.97 20.38
N ILE A 337 4.37 9.85 19.95
CA ILE A 337 3.33 10.77 20.44
C ILE A 337 3.48 10.86 21.95
N VAL A 338 3.61 12.09 22.48
CA VAL A 338 3.90 12.27 23.90
C VAL A 338 2.72 11.75 24.72
N MET A 339 3.01 10.74 25.55
CA MET A 339 2.05 10.09 26.43
C MET A 339 2.22 10.56 27.88
N PRO A 340 1.17 10.47 28.70
CA PRO A 340 1.27 10.84 30.10
C PRO A 340 2.25 9.96 30.90
N ASN A 341 2.64 10.46 32.07
CA ASN A 341 3.35 9.65 33.06
C ASN A 341 2.47 8.50 33.56
N ASN A 342 3.14 7.44 34.01
CA ASN A 342 2.49 6.28 34.61
C ASN A 342 1.79 6.67 35.91
N THR A 343 0.54 6.28 36.07
CA THR A 343 -0.20 6.46 37.33
C THR A 343 -0.62 5.14 37.96
N SER A 344 -0.81 4.09 37.17
CA SER A 344 -1.24 2.78 37.67
C SER A 344 -1.06 1.69 36.61
N HIS A 345 -1.05 0.45 37.09
CA HIS A 345 -1.17 -0.73 36.25
C HIS A 345 -2.37 -1.55 36.67
N TYR A 346 -3.05 -2.14 35.70
CA TYR A 346 -4.16 -3.05 35.95
C TYR A 346 -3.99 -4.33 35.14
N ILE A 347 -4.13 -5.45 35.84
CA ILE A 347 -4.02 -6.79 35.27
C ILE A 347 -5.43 -7.33 35.10
N TRP A 348 -5.87 -7.49 33.84
CA TRP A 348 -7.19 -8.03 33.56
C TRP A 348 -7.25 -8.65 32.15
N LYS A 349 -8.33 -9.38 31.85
CA LYS A 349 -8.54 -9.94 30.50
C LYS A 349 -8.74 -8.87 29.43
N ALA A 350 -9.21 -7.71 29.84
CA ALA A 350 -9.53 -6.63 28.93
C ALA A 350 -8.28 -5.80 28.61
N VAL A 351 -8.22 -5.27 27.39
CA VAL A 351 -7.13 -4.38 26.94
C VAL A 351 -7.65 -2.96 26.75
N ARG A 352 -6.76 -2.00 26.89
CA ARG A 352 -7.04 -0.57 26.75
C ARG A 352 -6.06 0.10 25.80
N GLY A 353 -6.39 1.33 25.45
CA GLY A 353 -5.50 2.23 24.75
C GLY A 353 -6.17 3.58 24.59
N PHE A 354 -6.04 4.16 23.40
CA PHE A 354 -6.64 5.46 23.11
C PHE A 354 -7.02 5.62 21.64
N HIS A 355 -7.83 6.64 21.35
CA HIS A 355 -8.22 7.02 20.00
C HIS A 355 -8.34 8.54 19.83
N PHE A 356 -8.17 9.01 18.60
CA PHE A 356 -8.32 10.42 18.22
C PHE A 356 -8.60 10.55 16.71
N ALA A 357 -9.22 11.66 16.31
CA ALA A 357 -9.40 11.98 14.90
C ALA A 357 -8.06 12.46 14.30
N ALA A 358 -7.65 11.89 13.16
CA ALA A 358 -6.39 12.25 12.52
C ALA A 358 -6.40 13.75 12.14
N PRO A 359 -5.48 14.57 12.69
CA PRO A 359 -5.51 16.02 12.47
C PRO A 359 -5.04 16.43 11.06
N GLY A 360 -4.44 15.49 10.33
CA GLY A 360 -3.87 15.63 9.00
C GLY A 360 -3.20 14.31 8.60
N PRO A 361 -2.56 14.22 7.43
CA PRO A 361 -1.81 13.04 7.06
C PRO A 361 -0.62 12.81 7.99
N PHE A 362 -0.48 11.61 8.57
CA PHE A 362 0.71 11.21 9.33
C PHE A 362 1.02 9.73 9.13
N LEU A 363 2.29 9.38 9.29
CA LEU A 363 2.80 8.02 9.14
C LEU A 363 3.21 7.44 10.48
N VAL A 364 2.84 6.20 10.73
CA VAL A 364 3.25 5.45 11.91
C VAL A 364 4.14 4.28 11.51
N ASN A 365 5.29 4.14 12.15
CA ASN A 365 6.30 3.13 11.81
C ASN A 365 6.82 2.33 13.03
N GLY A 366 6.13 2.42 14.15
CA GLY A 366 6.48 1.66 15.33
C GLY A 366 5.47 1.79 16.45
N PHE A 367 5.38 0.74 17.24
CA PHE A 367 4.52 0.69 18.42
C PHE A 367 5.25 0.02 19.57
N GLU A 368 5.03 0.50 20.79
CA GLU A 368 5.58 -0.11 21.97
C GLU A 368 4.68 0.09 23.19
N CYS A 369 4.42 -0.97 23.93
CA CYS A 369 3.77 -0.95 25.23
C CYS A 369 4.83 -0.71 26.31
N PRO A 370 4.67 0.31 27.19
CA PRO A 370 5.55 0.50 28.32
C PRO A 370 5.58 -0.73 29.24
N ASN A 371 6.79 -1.28 29.48
CA ASN A 371 7.01 -2.39 30.40
C ASN A 371 7.56 -1.89 31.75
N ASP A 372 6.99 -0.80 32.27
CA ASP A 372 7.46 -0.11 33.47
C ASP A 372 6.77 -0.55 34.77
N HIS A 373 5.95 -1.62 34.71
CA HIS A 373 5.40 -2.28 35.89
C HIS A 373 6.51 -2.90 36.77
N ALA A 374 6.21 -3.12 38.06
CA ALA A 374 7.13 -3.76 39.01
C ALA A 374 7.56 -5.16 38.54
N THR A 375 6.59 -5.98 38.14
CA THR A 375 6.84 -7.27 37.48
C THR A 375 6.99 -7.04 35.98
N LYS A 376 8.21 -7.22 35.46
CA LYS A 376 8.49 -7.11 34.02
C LYS A 376 7.88 -8.28 33.26
N GLN A 377 7.21 -7.94 32.17
CA GLN A 377 6.58 -8.91 31.28
C GLN A 377 7.53 -9.29 30.15
N THR A 378 7.31 -10.46 29.54
CA THR A 378 8.18 -10.99 28.48
C THR A 378 7.73 -10.52 27.10
N ASP A 379 6.42 -10.39 26.90
CA ASP A 379 5.82 -10.07 25.61
C ASP A 379 4.91 -8.85 25.69
N GLN A 380 4.61 -8.26 24.53
CA GLN A 380 3.62 -7.21 24.33
C GLN A 380 2.82 -7.49 23.06
N THR A 381 1.57 -7.05 23.03
CA THR A 381 0.71 -7.09 21.84
C THR A 381 0.15 -5.70 21.61
N VAL A 382 0.12 -5.28 20.35
CA VAL A 382 -0.47 -4.01 19.92
C VAL A 382 -1.45 -4.30 18.77
N SER A 383 -2.61 -3.65 18.81
CA SER A 383 -3.58 -3.63 17.72
C SER A 383 -3.93 -2.19 17.35
N VAL A 384 -3.87 -1.86 16.07
CA VAL A 384 -4.04 -0.49 15.55
C VAL A 384 -5.11 -0.52 14.48
N TYR A 385 -6.00 0.46 14.55
CA TYR A 385 -7.17 0.56 13.70
C TYR A 385 -7.20 1.91 12.97
N ARG A 386 -7.55 1.86 11.69
CA ARG A 386 -7.93 3.01 10.88
C ARG A 386 -9.42 2.97 10.66
N LEU A 387 -10.16 3.70 11.51
CA LEU A 387 -11.61 3.71 11.53
C LEU A 387 -12.14 4.88 10.70
N LYS A 388 -13.36 4.74 10.17
CA LYS A 388 -14.05 5.83 9.45
C LYS A 388 -14.63 6.91 10.38
N ALA A 389 -14.82 6.59 11.65
CA ALA A 389 -15.40 7.47 12.66
C ALA A 389 -14.91 7.08 14.06
N ALA A 390 -15.19 7.93 15.05
CA ALA A 390 -14.90 7.63 16.44
C ALA A 390 -15.67 6.37 16.90
N PRO A 391 -15.03 5.50 17.72
CA PRO A 391 -15.74 4.43 18.40
C PRO A 391 -16.92 4.98 19.20
N THR A 392 -18.05 4.29 19.18
CA THR A 392 -19.24 4.68 19.94
C THR A 392 -19.14 4.19 21.38
N LEU A 393 -20.00 4.73 22.25
CA LEU A 393 -20.18 4.22 23.60
C LEU A 393 -20.72 2.78 23.65
N THR A 394 -21.61 2.46 22.72
CA THR A 394 -22.32 1.17 22.68
C THR A 394 -21.47 0.07 22.04
N GLY A 395 -20.31 0.41 21.48
CA GLY A 395 -19.44 -0.53 20.81
C GLY A 395 -19.39 -0.31 19.29
N THR A 396 -18.20 -0.51 18.76
CA THR A 396 -17.86 -0.53 17.34
C THR A 396 -17.04 -1.79 17.11
N THR A 397 -17.43 -2.61 16.14
CA THR A 397 -16.66 -3.82 15.80
C THR A 397 -15.84 -3.53 14.55
N PRO A 398 -14.51 -3.38 14.65
CA PRO A 398 -13.67 -3.12 13.49
C PRO A 398 -13.66 -4.29 12.53
N THR A 399 -13.66 -4.00 11.24
CA THR A 399 -13.44 -5.00 10.19
C THR A 399 -11.96 -5.40 10.12
N ALA A 400 -11.68 -6.54 9.49
CA ALA A 400 -10.30 -6.97 9.22
C ALA A 400 -9.50 -5.96 8.38
N ALA A 401 -10.18 -5.20 7.51
CA ALA A 401 -9.54 -4.15 6.71
C ALA A 401 -9.21 -2.89 7.53
N GLU A 402 -9.98 -2.61 8.59
CA GLU A 402 -9.72 -1.48 9.49
C GLU A 402 -8.61 -1.80 10.50
N LEU A 403 -8.37 -3.07 10.82
CA LEU A 403 -7.22 -3.52 11.61
C LEU A 403 -5.93 -3.45 10.76
N VAL A 404 -5.29 -2.30 10.79
CA VAL A 404 -4.11 -1.99 9.96
C VAL A 404 -2.80 -2.54 10.52
N PHE A 405 -2.78 -2.91 11.80
CA PHE A 405 -1.66 -3.61 12.43
C PHE A 405 -2.11 -4.44 13.61
N HIS A 406 -1.61 -5.66 13.70
CA HIS A 406 -1.70 -6.50 14.88
C HIS A 406 -0.38 -7.27 15.00
N GLY A 407 0.29 -7.15 16.15
CA GLY A 407 1.58 -7.78 16.34
C GLY A 407 1.83 -8.12 17.80
N THR A 408 2.42 -9.29 18.02
CA THR A 408 2.97 -9.71 19.30
C THR A 408 4.49 -9.81 19.17
N GLY A 409 5.22 -9.30 20.15
CA GLY A 409 6.67 -9.42 20.20
C GLY A 409 7.20 -9.22 21.61
N LYS A 410 8.53 -9.18 21.77
CA LYS A 410 9.19 -9.02 23.06
C LYS A 410 8.82 -7.67 23.69
N ALA A 411 8.45 -7.66 24.97
CA ALA A 411 8.17 -6.42 25.70
C ALA A 411 9.41 -5.51 25.76
N GLY A 412 9.21 -4.19 25.67
CA GLY A 412 10.31 -3.21 25.65
C GLY A 412 11.05 -3.14 24.30
N THR A 413 10.44 -3.61 23.22
CA THR A 413 10.97 -3.49 21.86
C THR A 413 9.98 -2.81 20.94
N ILE A 414 10.43 -2.15 19.89
CA ILE A 414 9.52 -1.48 18.95
C ILE A 414 8.97 -2.51 17.96
N LEU A 415 7.66 -2.73 17.98
CA LEU A 415 6.97 -3.53 16.99
C LEU A 415 6.79 -2.71 15.71
N ARG A 416 7.34 -3.19 14.59
CA ARG A 416 7.30 -2.49 13.30
C ARG A 416 6.30 -3.13 12.33
N PRO A 417 5.46 -2.33 11.64
CA PRO A 417 4.68 -2.83 10.53
C PRO A 417 5.60 -3.13 9.32
N LYS A 418 5.19 -4.06 8.44
CA LYS A 418 5.94 -4.40 7.21
C LYS A 418 6.11 -3.18 6.29
N THR A 419 5.14 -2.28 6.32
CA THR A 419 5.15 -0.98 5.64
C THR A 419 4.59 0.07 6.60
N PRO A 420 5.11 1.32 6.61
CA PRO A 420 4.54 2.39 7.40
C PRO A 420 3.03 2.54 7.19
N ILE A 421 2.29 2.80 8.26
CA ILE A 421 0.83 2.95 8.23
C ILE A 421 0.50 4.43 8.08
N ILE A 422 -0.21 4.77 7.00
CA ILE A 422 -0.64 6.15 6.73
C ILE A 422 -2.03 6.38 7.33
N PHE A 423 -2.21 7.47 8.06
CA PHE A 423 -3.54 7.99 8.41
C PHE A 423 -3.74 9.27 7.62
N LYS A 424 -4.88 9.43 6.95
CA LYS A 424 -5.25 10.62 6.18
C LYS A 424 -6.16 11.52 7.02
N LYS A 425 -6.31 12.79 6.61
CA LYS A 425 -7.33 13.67 7.20
C LYS A 425 -8.71 13.05 7.03
N GLY A 426 -9.47 12.95 8.12
CA GLY A 426 -10.79 12.29 8.15
C GLY A 426 -10.76 10.84 8.64
N ASP A 427 -9.58 10.20 8.66
CA ASP A 427 -9.44 8.91 9.35
C ASP A 427 -9.51 9.11 10.87
N HIS A 428 -9.95 8.08 11.58
CA HIS A 428 -9.94 8.04 13.03
C HIS A 428 -8.95 6.97 13.51
N PHE A 429 -7.90 7.41 14.22
CA PHE A 429 -6.86 6.55 14.75
C PHE A 429 -7.34 5.93 16.07
N ALA A 430 -7.15 4.62 16.21
CA ALA A 430 -7.39 3.90 17.45
C ALA A 430 -6.30 2.86 17.69
N ILE A 431 -5.86 2.71 18.94
CA ILE A 431 -4.82 1.74 19.32
C ILE A 431 -5.13 1.08 20.66
N LEU A 432 -4.85 -0.22 20.75
CA LEU A 432 -4.89 -1.03 21.96
C LEU A 432 -3.51 -1.65 22.19
N GLY A 433 -3.04 -1.69 23.44
CA GLY A 433 -1.73 -2.23 23.76
C GLY A 433 -1.64 -2.68 25.20
N ALA A 434 -1.05 -3.87 25.43
CA ALA A 434 -0.67 -4.34 26.75
C ALA A 434 0.59 -5.20 26.69
N CYS A 435 1.27 -5.27 27.84
CA CYS A 435 2.29 -6.28 28.10
C CYS A 435 1.62 -7.54 28.70
N HIS A 436 2.26 -8.71 28.60
CA HIS A 436 1.70 -9.97 29.13
C HIS A 436 2.74 -10.89 29.74
N SER A 437 2.28 -11.60 30.76
CA SER A 437 2.92 -12.82 31.27
C SER A 437 2.59 -13.95 30.31
N GLY A 438 3.42 -14.98 30.17
CA GLY A 438 3.20 -16.10 29.24
C GLY A 438 1.84 -16.83 29.35
N ALA A 439 1.02 -16.56 30.37
CA ALA A 439 -0.36 -17.04 30.50
C ALA A 439 -1.40 -16.16 29.76
N THR A 440 -2.31 -16.80 29.03
CA THR A 440 -3.42 -16.18 28.29
C THR A 440 -4.40 -15.40 29.19
N GLY A 441 -4.88 -14.24 28.75
CA GLY A 441 -5.93 -13.49 29.46
C GLY A 441 -5.46 -12.56 30.57
N HIS A 442 -4.15 -12.37 30.77
CA HIS A 442 -3.59 -11.41 31.74
C HIS A 442 -2.89 -10.25 31.03
N ASN A 443 -3.66 -9.21 30.68
CA ASN A 443 -3.14 -7.99 30.06
C ASN A 443 -2.70 -6.98 31.14
N TYR A 444 -1.41 -6.65 31.15
CA TYR A 444 -0.80 -5.63 32.00
C TYR A 444 -0.94 -4.27 31.32
N ASN A 445 -2.08 -3.63 31.55
CA ASN A 445 -2.37 -2.30 31.01
C ASN A 445 -1.63 -1.25 31.86
N SER A 446 -0.82 -0.41 31.22
CA SER A 446 -0.22 0.75 31.88
C SER A 446 -1.07 1.99 31.62
N TYR A 447 -1.40 2.76 32.65
CA TYR A 447 -2.29 3.91 32.56
C TYR A 447 -1.60 5.25 32.83
N GLY A 448 -2.12 6.29 32.19
CA GLY A 448 -1.96 7.68 32.61
C GLY A 448 -3.28 8.29 33.09
N PRO A 449 -3.28 9.55 33.54
CA PRO A 449 -4.47 10.21 34.03
C PRO A 449 -5.40 10.61 32.87
N GLY A 450 -6.71 10.39 33.05
CA GLY A 450 -7.79 10.92 32.20
C GLY A 450 -7.62 10.76 30.69
N SER A 451 -8.40 11.55 29.93
CA SER A 451 -8.10 11.86 28.53
C SER A 451 -6.86 12.76 28.47
N TRP A 452 -6.08 12.66 27.39
CA TRP A 452 -4.78 13.31 27.30
C TRP A 452 -4.67 14.20 26.08
N LYS A 453 -4.29 15.47 26.26
CA LYS A 453 -4.04 16.40 25.15
C LYS A 453 -2.56 16.39 24.76
N THR A 454 -2.31 16.24 23.47
CA THR A 454 -0.97 16.16 22.88
C THR A 454 -1.04 16.63 21.43
N SER A 455 -0.01 16.44 20.64
CA SER A 455 -0.04 16.75 19.21
C SER A 455 0.50 15.61 18.37
N VAL A 456 0.19 15.63 17.08
CA VAL A 456 0.82 14.82 16.04
C VAL A 456 1.31 15.77 14.97
N LEU A 457 2.62 15.79 14.70
CA LEU A 457 3.23 16.74 13.74
C LEU A 457 2.80 18.19 14.01
N ASN A 458 2.88 18.63 15.27
CA ASN A 458 2.45 19.95 15.77
C ASN A 458 0.96 20.29 15.63
N LYS A 459 0.10 19.32 15.26
CA LYS A 459 -1.35 19.52 15.25
C LYS A 459 -1.97 18.99 16.54
N PRO A 460 -2.71 19.80 17.31
CA PRO A 460 -3.34 19.38 18.56
C PRO A 460 -4.30 18.21 18.36
N ILE A 461 -4.28 17.26 19.29
CA ILE A 461 -5.21 16.14 19.38
C ILE A 461 -5.59 15.88 20.85
N THR A 462 -6.74 15.26 21.05
CA THR A 462 -7.16 14.71 22.35
C THR A 462 -7.24 13.19 22.24
N CYS A 463 -6.39 12.50 22.98
CA CYS A 463 -6.42 11.05 23.14
C CYS A 463 -7.52 10.68 24.13
N ASN A 464 -8.57 10.03 23.64
CA ASN A 464 -9.69 9.55 24.45
C ASN A 464 -9.51 8.06 24.77
N ARG A 465 -10.07 7.62 25.90
CA ARG A 465 -9.93 6.24 26.39
C ARG A 465 -10.56 5.25 25.43
N LEU A 466 -9.77 4.30 24.94
CA LEU A 466 -10.24 3.17 24.14
C LEU A 466 -10.28 1.89 24.97
N VAL A 467 -11.30 1.07 24.74
CA VAL A 467 -11.50 -0.17 25.47
C VAL A 467 -11.86 -1.35 24.57
N MET A 468 -11.30 -2.52 24.87
CA MET A 468 -11.81 -3.82 24.45
C MET A 468 -11.93 -4.76 25.67
N GLN A 469 -13.07 -5.43 25.83
CA GLN A 469 -13.37 -6.25 27.03
C GLN A 469 -12.80 -7.67 27.00
N VAL A 470 -12.10 -7.99 25.92
CA VAL A 470 -11.50 -9.30 25.67
C VAL A 470 -10.01 -9.14 25.39
N ASP A 471 -9.30 -10.25 25.45
CA ASP A 471 -7.87 -10.29 25.19
C ASP A 471 -7.60 -10.16 23.69
N HIS A 472 -6.93 -9.06 23.31
CA HIS A 472 -6.64 -8.80 21.90
C HIS A 472 -5.60 -9.74 21.29
N LYS A 473 -4.80 -10.43 22.12
CA LYS A 473 -3.84 -11.45 21.67
C LYS A 473 -4.58 -12.70 21.20
N VAL A 474 -5.67 -13.05 21.87
CA VAL A 474 -6.47 -14.24 21.56
C VAL A 474 -7.37 -14.01 20.35
N ASN A 475 -8.08 -12.87 20.31
CA ASN A 475 -8.98 -12.57 19.19
C ASN A 475 -8.27 -11.91 17.99
N LYS A 476 -6.93 -11.83 18.02
CA LYS A 476 -6.10 -11.20 16.97
C LYS A 476 -6.50 -9.76 16.65
N GLY A 477 -6.89 -9.00 17.67
CA GLY A 477 -7.35 -7.62 17.53
C GLY A 477 -8.77 -7.46 16.99
N LEU A 478 -9.50 -8.53 16.67
CA LEU A 478 -10.86 -8.48 16.12
C LEU A 478 -11.90 -8.68 17.23
N GLY A 479 -12.21 -7.61 17.94
CA GLY A 479 -13.25 -7.58 18.97
C GLY A 479 -13.93 -6.22 19.03
N MET A 480 -15.07 -6.16 19.73
CA MET A 480 -15.79 -4.91 19.94
C MET A 480 -14.92 -3.93 20.76
N ILE A 481 -14.72 -2.74 20.20
CA ILE A 481 -14.05 -1.61 20.84
C ILE A 481 -15.07 -0.51 21.17
N TYR A 482 -14.85 0.26 22.23
CA TYR A 482 -15.73 1.38 22.56
C TYR A 482 -14.96 2.54 23.19
N ASP A 483 -15.54 3.73 23.08
CA ASP A 483 -15.09 4.92 23.78
C ASP A 483 -15.46 4.78 25.27
N GLY A 484 -14.44 4.83 26.13
CA GLY A 484 -14.61 4.72 27.58
C GLY A 484 -15.15 5.98 28.25
N ARG A 485 -15.23 7.12 27.55
CA ARG A 485 -15.56 8.50 27.98
C ARG A 485 -14.78 9.04 29.17
N THR A 486 -14.86 8.36 30.31
CA THR A 486 -14.28 8.78 31.58
C THR A 486 -13.25 7.76 32.06
N GLY A 487 -12.17 8.27 32.63
CA GLY A 487 -11.08 7.46 33.19
C GLY A 487 -9.79 7.51 32.38
N SER A 488 -8.78 6.86 32.93
CA SER A 488 -7.40 6.85 32.43
C SER A 488 -7.24 6.34 31.00
N ILE A 489 -6.42 6.97 30.16
CA ILE A 489 -5.98 6.32 28.92
C ILE A 489 -4.89 5.30 29.22
N ALA A 490 -4.88 4.16 28.50
CA ALA A 490 -3.71 3.29 28.55
C ALA A 490 -2.62 3.82 27.62
N ARG A 491 -1.38 3.67 28.05
CA ARG A 491 -0.21 4.19 27.39
C ARG A 491 0.29 3.18 26.37
N VAL A 492 0.42 3.64 25.14
CA VAL A 492 1.09 2.92 24.05
C VAL A 492 1.89 3.97 23.29
N TRP A 493 3.19 3.76 23.15
CA TRP A 493 4.05 4.63 22.37
C TRP A 493 3.80 4.38 20.89
N VAL A 494 3.47 5.47 20.18
CA VAL A 494 3.18 5.47 18.75
C VAL A 494 4.28 6.28 18.07
N HIS A 495 5.15 5.61 17.33
CA HIS A 495 6.27 6.24 16.65
C HIS A 495 5.81 6.79 15.31
N VAL A 496 5.63 8.11 15.27
CA VAL A 496 5.25 8.86 14.08
C VAL A 496 6.52 9.24 13.33
N LEU A 497 6.56 9.05 12.01
CA LEU A 497 7.71 9.48 11.20
C LEU A 497 7.77 11.01 11.10
N GLY A 498 8.97 11.58 11.24
CA GLY A 498 9.16 13.04 11.27
C GLY A 498 8.59 13.74 12.50
N ASN A 499 8.41 13.02 13.62
CA ASN A 499 7.64 13.56 14.73
C ASN A 499 8.28 14.77 15.41
N THR A 500 7.50 15.85 15.50
CA THR A 500 7.78 17.05 16.32
C THR A 500 6.78 17.19 17.47
N SER A 501 5.95 16.18 17.78
CA SER A 501 4.91 16.25 18.82
C SER A 501 5.40 16.88 20.12
N GLN A 502 4.67 17.90 20.56
CA GLN A 502 4.82 18.53 21.87
C GLN A 502 3.52 18.36 22.67
N LEU A 503 3.63 18.49 23.99
CA LEU A 503 2.45 18.65 24.85
C LEU A 503 1.73 19.95 24.48
N VAL A 504 0.41 19.91 24.39
CA VAL A 504 -0.39 21.12 24.25
C VAL A 504 -0.38 21.82 25.61
N PRO A 505 0.05 23.08 25.72
CA PRO A 505 0.00 23.82 26.97
C PRO A 505 -1.45 23.93 27.48
N GLU A 506 -1.72 23.52 28.72
CA GLU A 506 -2.99 23.80 29.39
C GLU A 506 -2.79 24.69 30.62
N LEU A 507 -3.81 25.47 30.94
CA LEU A 507 -3.94 26.24 32.17
C LEU A 507 -5.13 25.73 32.96
N SER A 508 -4.94 25.49 34.26
CA SER A 508 -6.00 25.14 35.21
C SER A 508 -5.79 25.84 36.55
N SER A 509 -6.79 25.85 37.44
CA SER A 509 -6.66 26.43 38.78
C SER A 509 -6.69 25.36 39.87
N SER A 510 -5.83 25.46 40.88
CA SER A 510 -5.81 24.52 42.02
C SER A 510 -7.03 24.65 42.93
N ALA A 511 -7.69 25.80 42.92
CA ALA A 511 -8.87 26.08 43.71
C ALA A 511 -9.69 27.21 43.08
N ARG A 512 -10.96 27.35 43.51
CA ARG A 512 -11.75 28.53 43.19
C ARG A 512 -11.07 29.79 43.77
N PRO A 513 -11.03 30.89 43.02
CA PRO A 513 -10.49 32.15 43.52
C PRO A 513 -11.45 32.77 44.52
N ILE A 514 -10.96 33.00 45.74
CA ILE A 514 -11.74 33.62 46.81
C ILE A 514 -10.94 34.83 47.30
N LEU A 515 -11.61 35.91 47.67
CA LEU A 515 -10.94 37.08 48.24
C LEU A 515 -10.11 36.68 49.47
N GLY A 516 -8.84 37.11 49.50
CA GLY A 516 -7.90 36.79 50.57
C GLY A 516 -7.24 35.41 50.47
N THR A 517 -7.51 34.62 49.42
CA THR A 517 -6.83 33.34 49.20
C THR A 517 -5.74 33.45 48.13
N THR A 518 -4.86 32.44 48.08
CA THR A 518 -3.80 32.34 47.08
C THR A 518 -3.96 31.04 46.31
N PRO A 519 -4.93 30.95 45.37
CA PRO A 519 -5.00 29.82 44.44
C PRO A 519 -3.74 29.78 43.55
N ASN A 520 -3.36 28.58 43.13
CA ASN A 520 -2.31 28.40 42.13
C ASN A 520 -2.94 28.31 40.74
N LEU A 521 -2.43 29.12 39.82
CA LEU A 521 -2.62 28.88 38.41
C LEU A 521 -1.60 27.83 37.97
N GLN A 522 -2.09 26.66 37.60
CA GLN A 522 -1.28 25.51 37.23
C GLN A 522 -1.14 25.48 35.72
N PHE A 523 0.09 25.33 35.23
CA PHE A 523 0.35 25.15 33.81
C PHE A 523 0.94 23.77 33.55
N THR A 524 0.38 23.09 32.57
CA THR A 524 0.82 21.75 32.14
C THR A 524 1.35 21.86 30.72
N GLY A 525 2.65 21.68 30.53
CA GLY A 525 3.31 21.70 29.23
C GLY A 525 4.78 21.33 29.36
N ASN A 526 5.37 20.80 28.29
CA ASN A 526 6.83 20.65 28.22
C ASN A 526 7.39 21.89 27.51
N LEU A 527 7.55 22.99 28.26
CA LEU A 527 8.13 24.24 27.78
C LEU A 527 9.66 24.22 27.84
N ALA A 528 10.29 23.05 27.90
CA ALA A 528 11.75 22.94 27.94
C ALA A 528 12.32 23.66 26.71
N THR A 529 13.07 24.75 26.97
CA THR A 529 13.67 25.72 26.03
C THR A 529 12.84 26.95 25.62
N ALA A 530 11.55 27.08 25.97
CA ALA A 530 10.71 28.23 25.62
C ALA A 530 10.64 29.30 26.74
N GLN A 531 10.51 30.58 26.38
CA GLN A 531 10.06 31.64 27.30
C GLN A 531 8.53 31.73 27.20
N ALA A 532 7.81 31.30 28.23
CA ALA A 532 6.36 31.43 28.26
C ALA A 532 5.93 32.60 29.15
N ALA A 533 4.84 33.27 28.75
CA ALA A 533 4.22 34.35 29.50
C ALA A 533 2.72 34.07 29.67
N ILE A 534 2.20 34.31 30.86
CA ILE A 534 0.75 34.25 31.08
C ILE A 534 0.19 35.65 30.88
N LEU A 535 -0.76 35.79 29.95
CA LEU A 535 -1.51 37.01 29.69
C LEU A 535 -2.71 37.08 30.63
N PHE A 536 -2.79 38.16 31.39
CA PHE A 536 -3.94 38.50 32.21
C PHE A 536 -4.85 39.44 31.41
N LEU A 537 -6.16 39.19 31.35
CA LEU A 537 -7.13 40.13 30.80
C LEU A 537 -8.23 40.34 31.84
N GLY A 538 -8.25 41.53 32.45
CA GLY A 538 -9.33 41.93 33.36
C GLY A 538 -10.37 42.78 32.64
N VAL A 539 -11.66 42.38 32.72
CA VAL A 539 -12.79 43.20 32.28
C VAL A 539 -13.59 43.65 33.49
N GLY A 540 -13.38 44.90 33.91
CA GLY A 540 -14.11 45.52 35.02
C GLY A 540 -13.79 47.00 35.19
N ARG A 541 -14.76 47.80 35.63
CA ARG A 541 -14.56 49.22 35.99
C ARG A 541 -14.16 49.31 37.46
N MET A 542 -12.97 49.84 37.77
CA MET A 542 -12.60 50.22 39.15
C MET A 542 -11.95 51.60 39.22
N PRO A 543 -12.21 52.36 40.31
CA PRO A 543 -11.71 53.74 40.47
C PRO A 543 -10.31 53.88 41.09
N ALA A 544 -9.68 52.83 41.66
CA ALA A 544 -8.37 52.93 42.33
C ALA A 544 -7.43 51.72 42.06
N PRO A 545 -6.08 51.91 42.09
CA PRO A 545 -5.10 50.82 41.93
C PRO A 545 -5.16 49.80 43.07
N ILE A 546 -5.06 48.51 42.74
CA ILE A 546 -5.08 47.42 43.73
C ILE A 546 -3.64 47.01 44.07
N PRO A 547 -3.20 47.09 45.33
CA PRO A 547 -1.89 46.60 45.73
C PRO A 547 -1.83 45.06 45.59
N THR A 548 -0.84 44.55 44.87
CA THR A 548 -0.55 43.10 44.80
C THR A 548 0.94 42.84 45.08
N PRO A 549 1.33 41.61 45.45
CA PRO A 549 2.73 41.23 45.62
C PRO A 549 3.59 41.35 44.34
N PHE A 550 2.97 41.58 43.18
CA PHE A 550 3.63 41.74 41.88
C PHE A 550 3.64 43.19 41.38
N GLY A 551 3.26 44.15 42.24
CA GLY A 551 3.09 45.56 41.89
C GLY A 551 1.64 46.02 41.96
N SER A 552 1.40 47.34 41.94
CA SER A 552 0.05 47.91 41.94
C SER A 552 -0.67 47.61 40.62
N LEU A 553 -1.77 46.86 40.69
CA LEU A 553 -2.61 46.50 39.56
C LEU A 553 -3.53 47.68 39.22
N LEU A 554 -3.25 48.38 38.12
CA LEU A 554 -4.10 49.44 37.57
C LEU A 554 -5.17 48.81 36.67
N ILE A 555 -6.41 48.68 37.16
CA ILE A 555 -7.53 48.16 36.35
C ILE A 555 -8.19 49.33 35.59
N ARG A 556 -7.87 49.48 34.30
CA ARG A 556 -8.67 50.24 33.31
C ARG A 556 -8.49 49.67 31.90
N LEU A 557 -9.53 48.99 31.36
CA LEU A 557 -9.48 48.25 30.08
C LEU A 557 -8.29 47.25 30.05
N PRO A 558 -8.11 46.33 29.09
CA PRO A 558 -7.32 45.12 29.36
C PRO A 558 -5.88 45.49 29.73
N PHE A 559 -5.50 45.26 30.99
CA PHE A 559 -4.11 45.42 31.41
C PHE A 559 -3.34 44.18 30.99
N LEU A 560 -2.14 44.37 30.44
CA LEU A 560 -1.24 43.29 30.05
C LEU A 560 -0.21 43.11 31.16
N MET A 561 -0.22 41.95 31.83
CA MET A 561 0.87 41.52 32.72
C MET A 561 1.51 40.28 32.12
N ASN A 562 2.83 40.27 31.96
CA ASN A 562 3.60 39.12 31.51
C ASN A 562 4.34 38.52 32.69
N VAL A 563 3.96 37.31 33.10
CA VAL A 563 4.70 36.55 34.13
C VAL A 563 5.60 35.53 33.44
N PRO A 564 6.93 35.70 33.46
CA PRO A 564 7.85 34.72 32.90
C PRO A 564 7.84 33.45 33.75
N ILE A 565 7.66 32.30 33.11
CA ILE A 565 7.74 30.98 33.78
C ILE A 565 8.93 30.18 33.24
N ALA A 566 9.59 29.42 34.12
CA ALA A 566 10.63 28.49 33.71
C ALA A 566 10.02 27.35 32.89
N GLY A 567 10.74 26.87 31.88
CA GLY A 567 10.27 25.82 30.99
C GLY A 567 9.89 24.53 31.73
N GLY A 568 8.62 24.10 31.67
CA GLY A 568 8.13 22.85 32.25
C GLY A 568 6.70 22.93 32.77
N LYS A 569 6.37 22.05 33.73
CA LYS A 569 5.17 22.14 34.59
C LYS A 569 5.49 23.00 35.81
N GLY A 570 4.55 23.82 36.23
CA GLY A 570 4.69 24.56 37.48
C GLY A 570 3.38 25.18 37.95
N ASP A 571 3.48 25.84 39.09
CA ASP A 571 2.39 26.57 39.73
C ASP A 571 2.81 28.03 39.86
N VAL A 572 1.94 28.95 39.42
CA VAL A 572 2.08 30.38 39.69
C VAL A 572 1.10 30.73 40.81
N PRO A 573 1.57 31.05 42.03
CA PRO A 573 0.69 31.50 43.09
C PRO A 573 0.08 32.85 42.69
N VAL A 574 -1.23 32.96 42.81
CA VAL A 574 -1.97 34.20 42.53
C VAL A 574 -2.63 34.68 43.81
N PRO A 575 -1.98 35.58 44.58
CA PRO A 575 -2.58 36.14 45.79
C PRO A 575 -3.75 37.04 45.39
N ILE A 576 -4.97 36.64 45.73
CA ILE A 576 -6.16 37.47 45.54
C ILE A 576 -6.30 38.37 46.77
N PRO A 577 -6.21 39.71 46.61
CA PRO A 577 -6.33 40.62 47.74
C PRO A 577 -7.65 40.45 48.48
N ASN A 578 -7.62 40.52 49.81
CA ASN A 578 -8.83 40.50 50.63
C ASN A 578 -9.51 41.87 50.60
N SER A 579 -10.03 42.29 49.44
CA SER A 579 -10.63 43.60 49.24
C SER A 579 -12.03 43.47 48.67
N ASN A 580 -13.02 44.03 49.37
CA ASN A 580 -14.41 44.05 48.92
C ASN A 580 -14.61 44.79 47.59
N SER A 581 -13.67 45.67 47.20
CA SER A 581 -13.69 46.35 45.90
C SER A 581 -13.54 45.41 44.70
N LEU A 582 -13.03 44.19 44.92
CA LEU A 582 -12.81 43.17 43.89
C LEU A 582 -14.03 42.26 43.65
N LYS A 583 -15.11 42.43 44.43
CA LYS A 583 -16.30 41.56 44.33
C LYS A 583 -17.03 41.81 43.00
N GLY A 584 -17.27 40.73 42.25
CA GLY A 584 -17.95 40.75 40.95
C GLY A 584 -17.02 40.95 39.74
N VAL A 585 -15.70 41.01 39.95
CA VAL A 585 -14.73 41.12 38.85
C VAL A 585 -14.57 39.77 38.16
N VAL A 586 -14.62 39.77 36.83
CA VAL A 586 -14.21 38.63 36.00
C VAL A 586 -12.76 38.82 35.58
N LEU A 587 -11.94 37.82 35.86
CA LEU A 587 -10.56 37.74 35.39
C LEU A 587 -10.46 36.60 34.37
N ASP A 588 -10.08 36.93 33.15
CA ASP A 588 -9.83 35.96 32.10
C ASP A 588 -8.33 35.70 31.97
N TRP A 589 -7.97 34.43 31.90
CA TRP A 589 -6.59 33.96 31.92
C TRP A 589 -6.27 33.36 30.55
N GLN A 590 -5.29 33.91 29.83
CA GLN A 590 -4.82 33.30 28.59
C GLN A 590 -3.34 32.96 28.69
N GLY A 591 -3.01 31.69 28.45
CA GLY A 591 -1.62 31.24 28.36
C GLY A 591 -1.11 31.54 26.97
N MET A 592 -0.06 32.35 26.86
CA MET A 592 0.60 32.62 25.60
C MET A 592 2.01 32.05 25.62
N VAL A 593 2.28 31.11 24.73
CA VAL A 593 3.63 30.57 24.56
C VAL A 593 4.29 31.26 23.38
N PHE A 594 5.40 31.95 23.65
CA PHE A 594 6.26 32.55 22.62
C PHE A 594 7.54 31.72 22.49
N ASP A 595 7.72 31.05 21.36
CA ASP A 595 9.03 30.46 21.04
C ASP A 595 9.91 31.51 20.34
N ILE A 596 10.88 32.05 21.08
CA ILE A 596 11.77 33.13 20.61
C ILE A 596 12.75 32.63 19.52
N ARG A 597 12.93 31.30 19.32
CA ARG A 597 13.86 30.77 18.31
C ARG A 597 13.19 30.28 17.01
N GLY A 598 11.86 30.36 16.89
CA GLY A 598 11.15 29.81 15.72
C GLY A 598 9.88 30.52 15.26
N GLY A 599 9.42 31.58 15.94
CA GLY A 599 8.22 32.32 15.52
C GLY A 599 6.90 31.55 15.71
N TYR A 600 6.86 30.60 16.64
CA TYR A 600 5.67 29.83 16.96
C TYR A 600 4.83 30.49 18.06
N TYR A 601 3.52 30.59 17.83
CA TYR A 601 2.53 31.14 18.76
C TYR A 601 1.52 30.05 19.13
N GLY A 602 1.40 29.74 20.42
CA GLY A 602 0.37 28.84 20.94
C GLY A 602 -0.49 29.55 21.99
N MET A 603 -1.81 29.53 21.80
CA MET A 603 -2.79 30.03 22.78
C MET A 603 -3.53 28.83 23.38
N SER A 604 -3.62 28.74 24.71
CA SER A 604 -4.56 27.82 25.36
C SER A 604 -5.96 28.44 25.41
N ASN A 605 -7.01 27.63 25.39
CA ASN A 605 -8.35 28.10 25.77
C ASN A 605 -8.29 28.58 27.22
N GLY A 606 -8.69 29.83 27.47
CA GLY A 606 -8.48 30.48 28.75
C GLY A 606 -9.23 29.81 29.91
N THR A 607 -8.71 29.96 31.12
CA THR A 607 -9.49 29.77 32.35
C THR A 607 -10.20 31.09 32.66
N GLU A 608 -11.39 31.07 33.26
CA GLU A 608 -12.11 32.28 33.68
C GLU A 608 -12.36 32.23 35.20
N TRP A 609 -12.05 33.31 35.90
CA TRP A 609 -12.23 33.46 37.35
C TRP A 609 -13.26 34.54 37.65
N TYR A 610 -14.37 34.15 38.28
CA TYR A 610 -15.33 35.08 38.86
C TYR A 610 -14.97 35.34 40.33
N LEU A 611 -14.55 36.56 40.66
CA LEU A 611 -14.19 36.93 42.03
C LEU A 611 -15.45 37.25 42.84
N GLY A 612 -15.80 36.40 43.80
CA GLY A 612 -16.95 36.56 44.67
C GLY A 612 -16.71 36.03 46.09
N THR A 613 -17.63 36.32 47.01
CA THR A 613 -17.68 35.63 48.31
C THR A 613 -18.40 34.30 48.14
N LYS A 614 -18.06 33.30 48.96
CA LYS A 614 -18.73 31.98 49.00
C LYS A 614 -20.25 32.07 48.85
#